data_AF-A0A3B9XTG5-F1
#
_entry.id   AF-A0A3B9XTG5-F1
#
_cell.length_a   1.000
_cell.length_b   1.000
_cell.length_c   1.000
_cell.angle_alpha   90.00
_cell.angle_beta   90.00
_cell.angle_gamma   90.00
#
_symmetry.space_group_name_H-M   'P 1'
#
loop_
_entity.id
_entity.type
_entity.pdbx_description
1 polymer ?
#
loop_
_entity_poly.entity_id
_entity_poly.type
_entity_poly.pdbx_seq_one_letter_code
_entity_poly.pdbx_strand_id
1 'polypeptide(L)'
;MASDTELVEQTRRVLRQVPLAQQIYASLQDKARQQEPMNYRFDTQIGHDVHYVFAGEFQSIPWFYTAEGYHDFFKPQQANIMEELADDSWVVGNRNQDMSDLDLANIQAEIEKRYLDDYIDHWQSAVSSLRLQSSASLDEHVRLLNEMLGGSSPLRRVLDEVVVHTQLSKPLIDPGAIVDNVEGAGKLARLASPKAGKLGRIASMAGRSRMMQLPENPATLVDNRFEPLHDLMLSRNGQAAPFDRVTSALTELQFYLEGITSSGSTSQGAFDAAVARMQNGRSDPIGRLKVEARHLPEPVKQWVQALTDRAWGHTLGAARAHIAAEYDGMVRPFYQRSLAGRYPLDKQAEVEVTLADFSEFFKPGGIEQQFFEGYLAPFVDTRRSPWRMVAVDGQGLALSKRTLARFEQANQIRDVFFLDSDAPQVSFKIRATYLDANINRFELNMLGERLEYRHGPARRNELSWPTQGSQNAIRYVFEDHYGVQFRDQVGGVWALFRLLDRFPLKPTRYGDRYQLTVTDQERKAVYELHANRVQNPFARDYLGNFSLPGRL
;
A
#
# COMPACT_ATOMS: atom_id res chain seq x y z
N MET A 1 -20.89 24.96 62.90
CA MET A 1 -22.15 25.07 62.13
C MET A 1 -22.18 26.23 61.13
N ALA A 2 -21.32 27.26 61.22
CA ALA A 2 -21.29 28.38 60.24
C ALA A 2 -20.48 28.09 58.95
N SER A 3 -19.53 27.15 58.97
CA SER A 3 -18.71 26.80 57.79
C SER A 3 -19.47 26.00 56.72
N ASP A 4 -20.50 25.27 57.12
CA ASP A 4 -21.30 24.42 56.24
C ASP A 4 -22.28 25.25 55.40
N THR A 5 -22.83 26.32 55.99
CA THR A 5 -23.76 27.23 55.31
C THR A 5 -23.06 28.08 54.25
N GLU A 6 -21.81 28.45 54.48
CA GLU A 6 -21.00 29.24 53.55
C GLU A 6 -20.50 28.39 52.36
N LEU A 7 -20.12 27.12 52.61
CA LEU A 7 -19.79 26.14 51.58
C LEU A 7 -21.01 25.79 50.70
N VAL A 8 -22.19 25.63 51.33
CA VAL A 8 -23.46 25.40 50.63
C VAL A 8 -23.84 26.60 49.76
N GLU A 9 -23.68 27.84 50.25
CA GLU A 9 -23.95 29.04 49.45
C GLU A 9 -22.92 29.28 48.33
N GLN A 10 -21.64 28.97 48.54
CA GLN A 10 -20.62 29.00 47.47
C GLN A 10 -20.91 27.97 46.39
N THR A 11 -21.23 26.73 46.79
CA THR A 11 -21.59 25.65 45.86
C THR A 11 -22.87 26.02 45.10
N ARG A 12 -23.87 26.60 45.76
CA ARG A 12 -25.09 27.14 45.12
C ARG A 12 -24.80 28.28 44.15
N ARG A 13 -23.87 29.19 44.45
CA ARG A 13 -23.48 30.27 43.52
C ARG A 13 -22.78 29.75 42.27
N VAL A 14 -21.94 28.73 42.41
CA VAL A 14 -21.28 28.04 41.28
C VAL A 14 -22.32 27.28 40.44
N LEU A 15 -23.23 26.54 41.09
CA LEU A 15 -24.31 25.83 40.40
C LEU A 15 -25.25 26.79 39.66
N ARG A 16 -25.56 27.97 40.21
CA ARG A 16 -26.40 29.00 39.55
C ARG A 16 -25.82 29.56 38.24
N GLN A 17 -24.53 29.35 37.94
CA GLN A 17 -23.92 29.75 36.67
C GLN A 17 -24.10 28.71 35.55
N VAL A 18 -24.50 27.48 35.91
CA VAL A 18 -24.73 26.38 34.96
C VAL A 18 -26.20 26.36 34.53
N PRO A 19 -26.53 26.28 33.23
CA PRO A 19 -27.90 26.14 32.75
C PRO A 19 -28.64 24.97 33.39
N LEU A 20 -29.93 25.14 33.69
CA LEU A 20 -30.74 24.13 34.41
C LEU A 20 -30.79 22.79 33.67
N ALA A 21 -30.90 22.82 32.34
CA ALA A 21 -30.84 21.62 31.50
C ALA A 21 -29.54 20.82 31.71
N GLN A 22 -28.40 21.51 31.84
CA GLN A 22 -27.10 20.88 32.08
C GLN A 22 -27.01 20.29 33.49
N GLN A 23 -27.59 20.94 34.50
CA GLN A 23 -27.66 20.38 35.86
C GLN A 23 -28.52 19.11 35.92
N ILE A 24 -29.70 19.15 35.29
CA ILE A 24 -30.59 17.98 35.21
C ILE A 24 -29.91 16.83 34.47
N TYR A 25 -29.25 17.13 33.35
CA TYR A 25 -28.50 16.14 32.60
C TYR A 25 -27.38 15.49 33.43
N ALA A 26 -26.57 16.28 34.14
CA ALA A 26 -25.55 15.76 35.04
C ALA A 26 -26.15 14.90 36.16
N SER A 27 -27.29 15.30 36.73
CA SER A 27 -28.00 14.49 37.73
C SER A 27 -28.50 13.15 37.17
N LEU A 28 -28.99 13.12 35.92
CA LEU A 28 -29.37 11.88 35.24
C LEU A 28 -28.16 10.94 35.06
N GLN A 29 -27.01 11.48 34.67
CA GLN A 29 -25.77 10.71 34.56
C GLN A 29 -25.34 10.13 35.92
N ASP A 30 -25.40 10.92 36.99
CA ASP A 30 -25.04 10.45 38.34
C ASP A 30 -26.02 9.38 38.85
N LYS A 31 -27.34 9.57 38.63
CA LYS A 31 -28.35 8.55 38.95
C LYS A 31 -28.12 7.25 38.19
N ALA A 32 -27.74 7.33 36.90
CA ALA A 32 -27.41 6.14 36.11
C ALA A 32 -26.18 5.42 36.67
N ARG A 33 -25.14 6.16 37.08
CA ARG A 33 -23.93 5.58 37.69
C ARG A 33 -24.20 4.92 39.03
N GLN A 34 -25.12 5.47 39.83
CA GLN A 34 -25.52 4.90 41.12
C GLN A 34 -26.24 3.56 41.01
N GLN A 35 -26.78 3.21 39.85
CA GLN A 35 -27.32 1.86 39.62
C GLN A 35 -26.22 0.79 39.48
N GLU A 36 -24.95 1.20 39.42
CA GLU A 36 -23.78 0.35 39.16
C GLU A 36 -23.97 -0.64 38.00
N PRO A 37 -24.53 -0.22 36.85
CA PRO A 37 -24.72 -1.12 35.72
C PRO A 37 -23.37 -1.49 35.10
N MET A 38 -23.28 -2.69 34.53
CA MET A 38 -22.11 -3.06 33.73
C MET A 38 -22.08 -2.23 32.44
N ASN A 39 -20.97 -1.54 32.20
CA ASN A 39 -20.75 -0.85 30.94
C ASN A 39 -20.67 -1.85 29.78
N TYR A 40 -21.17 -1.43 28.63
CA TYR A 40 -21.13 -2.20 27.41
C TYR A 40 -19.71 -2.23 26.82
N ARG A 41 -19.30 -3.40 26.31
CA ARG A 41 -18.05 -3.57 25.56
C ARG A 41 -18.18 -4.73 24.56
N PHE A 42 -17.72 -4.55 23.33
CA PHE A 42 -17.91 -5.55 22.26
C PHE A 42 -17.38 -6.95 22.59
N ASP A 43 -16.19 -7.05 23.16
CA ASP A 43 -15.57 -8.33 23.58
C ASP A 43 -16.34 -9.04 24.71
N THR A 44 -16.95 -8.29 25.62
CA THR A 44 -17.77 -8.88 26.68
C THR A 44 -19.08 -9.45 26.16
N GLN A 45 -19.68 -8.82 25.15
CA GLN A 45 -20.98 -9.22 24.61
C GLN A 45 -20.88 -10.25 23.47
N ILE A 46 -19.92 -10.06 22.57
CA ILE A 46 -19.71 -10.98 21.44
C ILE A 46 -18.95 -12.23 21.88
N GLY A 47 -18.12 -12.09 22.92
CA GLY A 47 -17.25 -13.14 23.44
C GLY A 47 -15.82 -13.03 22.90
N HIS A 48 -14.99 -14.00 23.29
CA HIS A 48 -13.55 -13.99 23.04
C HIS A 48 -13.17 -13.97 21.55
N ASP A 49 -14.03 -14.50 20.67
CA ASP A 49 -13.74 -14.65 19.25
C ASP A 49 -13.49 -13.30 18.53
N VAL A 50 -14.00 -12.19 19.08
CA VAL A 50 -13.77 -10.86 18.50
C VAL A 50 -12.29 -10.47 18.49
N HIS A 51 -11.48 -11.01 19.41
CA HIS A 51 -10.04 -10.73 19.50
C HIS A 51 -9.23 -11.39 18.37
N TYR A 52 -9.74 -12.45 17.74
CA TYR A 52 -9.09 -13.06 16.58
C TYR A 52 -9.19 -12.19 15.32
N VAL A 53 -10.18 -11.30 15.27
CA VAL A 53 -10.44 -10.42 14.12
C VAL A 53 -10.00 -8.99 14.39
N PHE A 54 -10.27 -8.47 15.58
CA PHE A 54 -9.99 -7.09 15.97
C PHE A 54 -8.85 -7.00 16.99
N ALA A 55 -7.97 -6.04 16.77
CA ALA A 55 -6.83 -5.72 17.61
C ALA A 55 -7.11 -4.50 18.50
N GLY A 56 -6.34 -4.40 19.58
CA GLY A 56 -6.39 -3.28 20.51
C GLY A 56 -7.39 -3.48 21.65
N GLU A 57 -7.57 -2.41 22.41
CA GLU A 57 -8.53 -2.37 23.51
C GLU A 57 -9.90 -1.94 22.99
N PHE A 58 -10.95 -2.65 23.44
CA PHE A 58 -12.32 -2.30 23.12
C PHE A 58 -12.78 -1.16 24.03
N GLN A 59 -13.30 -0.09 23.42
CA GLN A 59 -13.80 1.04 24.19
C GLN A 59 -15.04 0.66 24.98
N SER A 60 -15.05 1.02 26.26
CA SER A 60 -16.22 0.84 27.12
C SER A 60 -17.24 1.95 26.86
N ILE A 61 -18.48 1.55 26.64
CA ILE A 61 -19.63 2.46 26.48
C ILE A 61 -20.43 2.39 27.78
N PRO A 62 -20.63 3.51 28.50
CA PRO A 62 -21.46 3.50 29.69
C PRO A 62 -22.85 2.95 29.38
N TRP A 63 -23.41 2.08 30.23
CA TRP A 63 -24.74 1.50 30.02
C TRP A 63 -25.82 2.55 29.76
N PHE A 64 -25.66 3.74 30.36
CA PHE A 64 -26.53 4.89 30.13
C PHE A 64 -26.68 5.28 28.64
N TYR A 65 -25.70 4.93 27.80
CA TYR A 65 -25.70 5.18 26.36
C TYR A 65 -25.88 3.88 25.55
N THR A 66 -26.66 2.92 26.03
CA THR A 66 -27.12 1.76 25.23
C THR A 66 -28.60 1.88 24.89
N ALA A 67 -29.11 1.00 24.04
CA ALA A 67 -30.54 0.96 23.70
C ALA A 67 -31.40 0.75 24.96
N GLU A 68 -30.98 -0.16 25.85
CA GLU A 68 -31.63 -0.41 27.14
C GLU A 68 -31.54 0.83 28.04
N GLY A 69 -30.36 1.45 28.17
CA GLY A 69 -30.19 2.69 28.93
C GLY A 69 -31.09 3.83 28.42
N TYR A 70 -31.28 3.92 27.10
CA TYR A 70 -32.16 4.91 26.49
C TYR A 70 -33.65 4.65 26.77
N HIS A 71 -34.11 3.43 26.48
CA HIS A 71 -35.53 3.07 26.55
C HIS A 71 -36.01 2.84 27.98
N ASP A 72 -35.21 2.18 28.81
CA ASP A 72 -35.64 1.70 30.13
C ASP A 72 -35.27 2.68 31.25
N PHE A 73 -34.30 3.58 31.03
CA PHE A 73 -33.85 4.54 32.03
C PHE A 73 -34.01 6.00 31.61
N PHE A 74 -33.34 6.45 30.55
CA PHE A 74 -33.31 7.86 30.19
C PHE A 74 -34.70 8.43 29.90
N LYS A 75 -35.48 7.78 29.02
CA LYS A 75 -36.84 8.24 28.69
C LYS A 75 -37.77 8.32 29.92
N PRO A 76 -37.93 7.26 30.74
CA PRO A 76 -38.76 7.33 31.93
C PRO A 76 -38.29 8.37 32.95
N GLN A 77 -36.97 8.45 33.21
CA GLN A 77 -36.43 9.37 34.21
C GLN A 77 -36.53 10.84 33.78
N GLN A 78 -36.32 11.11 32.49
CA GLN A 78 -36.54 12.44 31.96
C GLN A 78 -38.00 12.86 32.10
N ALA A 79 -38.96 11.98 31.77
CA ALA A 79 -40.38 12.26 31.91
C ALA A 79 -40.75 12.57 33.38
N ASN A 80 -40.24 11.79 34.33
CA ASN A 80 -40.46 12.02 35.76
C ASN A 80 -39.91 13.37 36.23
N ILE A 81 -38.68 13.73 35.85
CA ILE A 81 -38.08 15.02 36.22
C ILE A 81 -38.85 16.19 35.59
N MET A 82 -39.33 16.04 34.36
CA MET A 82 -40.16 17.08 33.72
C MET A 82 -41.53 17.24 34.40
N GLU A 83 -42.11 16.15 34.91
CA GLU A 83 -43.34 16.21 35.72
C GLU A 83 -43.08 16.94 37.06
N GLU A 84 -42.00 16.60 37.76
CA GLU A 84 -41.60 17.26 39.01
C GLU A 84 -41.32 18.77 38.81
N LEU A 85 -40.72 19.14 37.68
CA LEU A 85 -40.41 20.52 37.33
C LEU A 85 -41.66 21.32 36.92
N ALA A 86 -42.69 20.64 36.39
CA ALA A 86 -43.98 21.24 36.04
C ALA A 86 -44.93 21.38 37.23
N ASP A 87 -44.78 20.54 38.27
CA ASP A 87 -45.57 20.55 39.51
C ASP A 87 -44.95 21.47 40.62
N ASP A 88 -44.12 22.47 40.23
CA ASP A 88 -43.58 23.57 41.06
C ASP A 88 -42.64 23.21 42.24
N SER A 89 -42.15 21.97 42.33
CA SER A 89 -41.37 21.50 43.49
C SER A 89 -39.84 21.41 43.28
N TRP A 90 -39.23 22.28 42.47
CA TRP A 90 -37.77 22.28 42.35
C TRP A 90 -37.07 23.03 43.51
N VAL A 91 -36.53 22.27 44.45
CA VAL A 91 -35.78 22.75 45.63
C VAL A 91 -34.35 23.16 45.24
N VAL A 92 -34.19 24.34 44.63
CA VAL A 92 -32.97 25.16 44.73
C VAL A 92 -33.32 26.65 44.74
N GLY A 93 -33.67 27.15 45.92
CA GLY A 93 -33.60 28.56 46.34
C GLY A 93 -34.04 29.62 45.32
N ASN A 94 -35.34 29.94 45.34
CA ASN A 94 -36.03 31.09 44.73
C ASN A 94 -35.74 31.39 43.25
N ARG A 95 -36.62 30.92 42.38
CA ARG A 95 -37.02 31.61 41.15
C ARG A 95 -38.54 31.82 41.20
N ASN A 96 -38.98 33.04 41.52
CA ASN A 96 -40.38 33.47 41.55
C ASN A 96 -40.94 33.69 40.12
N GLN A 97 -40.79 32.74 39.22
CA GLN A 97 -41.45 32.76 37.92
C GLN A 97 -41.96 31.36 37.63
N ASP A 98 -43.29 31.22 37.57
CA ASP A 98 -43.96 30.07 36.98
C ASP A 98 -43.30 29.81 35.63
N MET A 99 -42.58 28.69 35.49
CA MET A 99 -41.93 28.38 34.21
C MET A 99 -43.00 28.13 33.18
N SER A 100 -42.89 28.77 32.01
CA SER A 100 -43.88 28.58 30.97
C SER A 100 -43.81 27.17 30.38
N ASP A 101 -44.92 26.70 29.81
CA ASP A 101 -44.96 25.48 29.00
C ASP A 101 -43.96 25.51 27.83
N LEU A 102 -43.41 26.69 27.46
CA LEU A 102 -42.36 26.88 26.44
C LEU A 102 -40.93 26.76 27.01
N ASP A 103 -40.73 27.08 28.29
CA ASP A 103 -39.43 26.95 28.96
C ASP A 103 -39.13 25.49 29.31
N LEU A 104 -40.15 24.74 29.75
CA LEU A 104 -40.07 23.31 30.13
C LEU A 104 -39.67 22.30 29.02
N ALA A 105 -40.29 22.24 27.85
CA ALA A 105 -39.95 23.23 26.87
C ALA A 105 -38.56 23.08 26.22
N ASN A 106 -37.94 24.22 26.03
CA ASN A 106 -36.56 24.29 25.63
C ASN A 106 -35.65 23.42 26.53
N ILE A 107 -35.91 23.32 27.84
CA ILE A 107 -35.11 22.48 28.76
C ILE A 107 -35.11 21.00 28.37
N GLN A 108 -36.28 20.38 28.18
CA GLN A 108 -36.34 18.96 27.80
C GLN A 108 -35.68 18.73 26.44
N ALA A 109 -35.87 19.63 25.47
CA ALA A 109 -35.27 19.50 24.15
C ALA A 109 -33.73 19.64 24.21
N GLU A 110 -33.20 20.51 25.08
CA GLU A 110 -31.77 20.65 25.31
C GLU A 110 -31.16 19.40 25.97
N ILE A 111 -31.86 18.80 26.93
CA ILE A 111 -31.45 17.55 27.59
C ILE A 111 -31.44 16.38 26.60
N GLU A 112 -32.50 16.22 25.81
CA GLU A 112 -32.60 15.20 24.76
C GLU A 112 -31.47 15.36 23.75
N LYS A 113 -31.26 16.58 23.24
CA LYS A 113 -30.20 16.84 22.28
C LYS A 113 -28.82 16.48 22.84
N ARG A 114 -28.49 16.97 24.03
CA ARG A 114 -27.20 16.69 24.67
C ARG A 114 -27.00 15.20 24.93
N TYR A 115 -28.04 14.50 25.39
CA TYR A 115 -27.99 13.05 25.59
C TYR A 115 -27.68 12.33 24.27
N LEU A 116 -28.36 12.67 23.18
CA LEU A 116 -28.21 12.01 21.90
C LEU A 116 -26.88 12.36 21.20
N ASP A 117 -26.37 13.57 21.39
CA ASP A 117 -25.04 13.97 20.93
C ASP A 117 -23.95 13.14 21.65
N ASP A 118 -24.01 13.04 22.99
CA ASP A 118 -23.08 12.20 23.77
C ASP A 118 -23.23 10.70 23.41
N TYR A 119 -24.46 10.25 23.13
CA TYR A 119 -24.73 8.88 22.66
C TYR A 119 -24.02 8.61 21.34
N ILE A 120 -24.15 9.51 20.37
CA ILE A 120 -23.48 9.42 19.07
C ILE A 120 -21.96 9.37 19.27
N ASP A 121 -21.41 10.24 20.11
CA ASP A 121 -19.97 10.33 20.33
C ASP A 121 -19.39 9.04 20.94
N HIS A 122 -20.07 8.46 21.93
CA HIS A 122 -19.66 7.20 22.54
C HIS A 122 -19.63 6.04 21.54
N TRP A 123 -20.71 5.88 20.75
CA TRP A 123 -20.79 4.80 19.74
C TRP A 123 -19.84 5.04 18.57
N GLN A 124 -19.73 6.26 18.07
CA GLN A 124 -18.84 6.59 16.97
C GLN A 124 -17.37 6.37 17.38
N SER A 125 -17.00 6.77 18.59
CA SER A 125 -15.67 6.51 19.13
C SER A 125 -15.40 5.00 19.23
N ALA A 126 -16.32 4.23 19.80
CA ALA A 126 -16.16 2.79 19.99
C ALA A 126 -16.07 2.01 18.66
N VAL A 127 -16.86 2.40 17.65
CA VAL A 127 -16.84 1.78 16.33
C VAL A 127 -15.58 2.18 15.54
N SER A 128 -15.15 3.44 15.64
CA SER A 128 -13.97 3.93 14.91
C SER A 128 -12.64 3.45 15.51
N SER A 129 -12.61 3.05 16.79
CA SER A 129 -11.44 2.48 17.44
C SER A 129 -11.14 1.04 17.02
N LEU A 130 -12.12 0.34 16.44
CA LEU A 130 -11.97 -1.05 16.00
C LEU A 130 -11.00 -1.14 14.80
N ARG A 131 -9.91 -1.89 15.00
CA ARG A 131 -8.89 -2.15 13.97
C ARG A 131 -8.77 -3.63 13.72
N LEU A 132 -8.70 -4.05 12.45
CA LEU A 132 -8.43 -5.45 12.13
C LEU A 132 -7.03 -5.86 12.59
N GLN A 133 -6.91 -7.11 13.05
CA GLN A 133 -5.63 -7.77 13.28
C GLN A 133 -4.72 -7.65 12.05
N SER A 134 -3.42 -7.57 12.30
CA SER A 134 -2.42 -7.56 11.24
C SER A 134 -1.95 -8.99 10.96
N SER A 135 -1.67 -9.29 9.70
CA SER A 135 -1.02 -10.54 9.29
C SER A 135 0.37 -10.23 8.72
N ALA A 136 1.34 -11.11 8.95
CA ALA A 136 2.72 -11.00 8.46
C ALA A 136 3.01 -11.87 7.23
N SER A 137 2.12 -12.81 6.89
CA SER A 137 2.24 -13.70 5.73
C SER A 137 0.89 -13.98 5.08
N LEU A 138 0.92 -14.64 3.91
CA LEU A 138 -0.28 -15.17 3.25
C LEU A 138 -1.03 -16.16 4.15
N ASP A 139 -0.33 -17.11 4.77
CA ASP A 139 -0.94 -18.11 5.65
C ASP A 139 -1.63 -17.49 6.87
N GLU A 140 -1.02 -16.47 7.49
CA GLU A 140 -1.66 -15.72 8.57
C GLU A 140 -2.86 -14.92 8.08
N HIS A 141 -2.79 -14.38 6.86
CA HIS A 141 -3.89 -13.62 6.28
C HIS A 141 -5.09 -14.53 5.97
N VAL A 142 -4.84 -15.73 5.43
CA VAL A 142 -5.87 -16.76 5.22
C VAL A 142 -6.49 -17.15 6.56
N ARG A 143 -5.69 -17.40 7.60
CA ARG A 143 -6.23 -17.68 8.95
C ARG A 143 -7.13 -16.56 9.46
N LEU A 144 -6.71 -15.29 9.33
CA LEU A 144 -7.54 -14.15 9.71
C LEU A 144 -8.88 -14.14 8.95
N LEU A 145 -8.87 -14.39 7.62
CA LEU A 145 -10.10 -14.49 6.84
C LEU A 145 -10.98 -15.66 7.30
N ASN A 146 -10.40 -16.79 7.69
CA ASN A 146 -11.13 -17.95 8.21
C ASN A 146 -11.82 -17.64 9.54
N GLU A 147 -11.15 -16.91 10.44
CA GLU A 147 -11.76 -16.44 11.69
C GLU A 147 -12.86 -15.40 11.45
N MET A 148 -12.68 -14.53 10.45
CA MET A 148 -13.68 -13.54 10.06
C MET A 148 -14.95 -14.15 9.45
N LEU A 149 -14.80 -15.23 8.67
CA LEU A 149 -15.88 -15.88 7.94
C LEU A 149 -16.43 -17.12 8.65
N GLY A 150 -15.76 -17.59 9.70
CA GLY A 150 -16.16 -18.76 10.46
C GLY A 150 -17.48 -18.55 11.19
N GLY A 151 -18.19 -19.65 11.48
CA GLY A 151 -19.40 -19.72 12.30
C GLY A 151 -20.29 -18.48 12.28
N SER A 152 -20.18 -17.68 13.33
CA SER A 152 -21.04 -16.51 13.56
C SER A 152 -20.53 -15.18 13.00
N SER A 153 -19.35 -15.17 12.37
CA SER A 153 -18.61 -14.01 11.88
C SER A 153 -18.51 -12.87 12.90
N PRO A 154 -17.37 -12.72 13.62
CA PRO A 154 -17.20 -11.63 14.58
C PRO A 154 -17.43 -10.24 13.97
N LEU A 155 -17.08 -10.06 12.70
CA LEU A 155 -17.35 -8.83 11.96
C LEU A 155 -18.86 -8.55 11.84
N ARG A 156 -19.65 -9.56 11.47
CA ARG A 156 -21.10 -9.41 11.35
C ARG A 156 -21.74 -9.13 12.70
N ARG A 157 -21.33 -9.84 13.75
CA ARG A 157 -21.81 -9.61 15.12
C ARG A 157 -21.55 -8.19 15.61
N VAL A 158 -20.36 -7.64 15.37
CA VAL A 158 -20.07 -6.23 15.70
C VAL A 158 -21.06 -5.29 15.01
N LEU A 159 -21.34 -5.51 13.72
CA LEU A 159 -22.28 -4.67 12.99
C LEU A 159 -23.73 -4.85 13.44
N ASP A 160 -24.14 -6.08 13.77
CA ASP A 160 -25.45 -6.39 14.35
C ASP A 160 -25.65 -5.63 15.68
N GLU A 161 -24.64 -5.64 16.56
CA GLU A 161 -24.66 -4.90 17.84
C GLU A 161 -24.74 -3.39 17.64
N VAL A 162 -23.99 -2.84 16.67
CA VAL A 162 -24.09 -1.42 16.31
C VAL A 162 -25.52 -1.10 15.87
N VAL A 163 -26.12 -1.92 15.00
CA VAL A 163 -27.50 -1.73 14.53
C VAL A 163 -28.49 -1.73 15.70
N VAL A 164 -28.41 -2.73 16.58
CA VAL A 164 -29.29 -2.87 17.75
C VAL A 164 -29.23 -1.62 18.64
N HIS A 165 -28.02 -1.12 18.91
CA HIS A 165 -27.85 0.01 19.79
C HIS A 165 -27.89 1.39 19.10
N THR A 166 -28.13 1.48 17.80
CA THR A 166 -28.21 2.79 17.13
C THR A 166 -29.48 2.99 16.31
N GLN A 167 -30.41 2.02 16.32
CA GLN A 167 -31.79 2.20 15.82
C GLN A 167 -32.77 2.51 16.98
N LEU A 168 -32.64 3.70 17.55
CA LEU A 168 -33.38 4.11 18.75
C LEU A 168 -34.83 4.55 18.44
N SER A 169 -35.15 4.87 17.19
CA SER A 169 -36.50 5.31 16.82
C SER A 169 -37.55 4.20 16.84
N LYS A 170 -37.13 2.93 16.73
CA LYS A 170 -38.00 1.76 16.82
C LYS A 170 -38.07 1.27 18.26
N PRO A 171 -39.25 1.01 18.84
CA PRO A 171 -39.34 0.41 20.16
C PRO A 171 -38.75 -1.01 20.15
N LEU A 172 -38.02 -1.37 21.22
CA LEU A 172 -37.42 -2.71 21.43
C LEU A 172 -38.46 -3.86 21.37
N ILE A 173 -39.74 -3.54 21.57
CA ILE A 173 -40.87 -4.47 21.46
C ILE A 173 -41.88 -3.85 20.50
N ASP A 174 -42.22 -4.57 19.42
CA ASP A 174 -43.30 -4.18 18.52
C ASP A 174 -44.64 -4.31 19.25
N PRO A 175 -45.40 -3.22 19.47
CA PRO A 175 -46.74 -3.30 20.05
C PRO A 175 -47.67 -4.21 19.23
N GLY A 176 -47.39 -4.38 17.93
CA GLY A 176 -48.06 -5.31 17.01
C GLY A 176 -47.96 -6.78 17.43
N ALA A 177 -46.91 -7.18 18.16
CA ALA A 177 -46.73 -8.53 18.67
C ALA A 177 -47.49 -8.79 19.99
N ILE A 178 -48.00 -7.74 20.64
CA ILE A 178 -48.76 -7.83 21.91
C ILE A 178 -50.28 -7.85 21.66
N VAL A 179 -50.74 -7.40 20.48
CA VAL A 179 -52.18 -7.26 20.17
C VAL A 179 -52.90 -8.61 19.99
N ASP A 180 -52.18 -9.71 19.85
CA ASP A 180 -52.78 -11.06 19.78
C ASP A 180 -53.24 -11.61 21.14
N ASN A 181 -52.94 -10.93 22.26
CA ASN A 181 -53.49 -11.26 23.57
C ASN A 181 -54.52 -10.23 24.03
N VAL A 182 -55.79 -10.52 23.70
CA VAL A 182 -56.98 -9.70 23.92
C VAL A 182 -57.30 -9.38 25.40
N GLU A 183 -56.57 -9.95 26.38
CA GLU A 183 -56.76 -9.63 27.81
C GLU A 183 -56.02 -8.36 28.30
N GLY A 184 -55.11 -7.79 27.50
CA GLY A 184 -54.33 -6.60 27.88
C GLY A 184 -55.01 -5.24 27.58
N ALA A 185 -55.98 -5.22 26.67
CA ALA A 185 -56.61 -3.97 26.19
C ALA A 185 -57.36 -3.20 27.30
N GLY A 186 -57.88 -3.90 28.31
CA GLY A 186 -58.57 -3.28 29.46
C GLY A 186 -57.64 -2.57 30.46
N LYS A 187 -56.33 -2.87 30.45
CA LYS A 187 -55.33 -2.21 31.33
C LYS A 187 -54.73 -0.95 30.70
N LEU A 188 -54.62 -0.88 29.38
CA LEU A 188 -54.05 0.29 28.67
C LEU A 188 -54.98 1.52 28.71
N ALA A 189 -56.29 1.32 28.75
CA ALA A 189 -57.26 2.42 28.86
C ALA A 189 -57.30 3.09 30.24
N ARG A 190 -56.71 2.49 31.28
CA ARG A 190 -56.69 3.04 32.66
C ARG A 190 -55.41 3.80 33.03
N LEU A 191 -54.46 3.90 32.10
CA LEU A 191 -53.24 4.70 32.26
C LEU A 191 -53.39 6.15 31.79
N ALA A 192 -54.53 6.52 31.21
CA ALA A 192 -54.87 7.91 30.92
C ALA A 192 -55.31 8.64 32.20
N SER A 193 -54.35 8.90 33.07
CA SER A 193 -54.52 9.86 34.17
C SER A 193 -54.78 11.27 33.59
N PRO A 194 -55.65 12.10 34.18
CA PRO A 194 -55.87 13.48 33.73
C PRO A 194 -54.62 14.39 33.84
N LYS A 195 -53.55 13.91 34.49
CA LYS A 195 -52.22 14.56 34.54
C LYS A 195 -51.40 14.43 33.24
N ALA A 196 -51.70 13.49 32.35
CA ALA A 196 -50.97 13.30 31.08
C ALA A 196 -51.19 14.44 30.05
N GLY A 197 -52.19 15.31 30.28
CA GLY A 197 -52.56 16.37 29.34
C GLY A 197 -51.57 17.54 29.25
N LYS A 198 -50.82 17.86 30.32
CA LYS A 198 -49.80 18.94 30.29
C LYS A 198 -48.51 18.48 29.63
N LEU A 199 -47.98 17.30 29.97
CA LEU A 199 -46.77 16.76 29.35
C LEU A 199 -46.94 16.50 27.84
N GLY A 200 -48.10 16.02 27.40
CA GLY A 200 -48.41 15.87 25.97
C GLY A 200 -48.48 17.20 25.20
N ARG A 201 -48.91 18.29 25.85
CA ARG A 201 -48.94 19.65 25.27
C ARG A 201 -47.56 20.27 25.18
N ILE A 202 -46.73 20.09 26.20
CA ILE A 202 -45.33 20.50 26.21
C ILE A 202 -44.60 19.79 25.06
N ALA A 203 -44.70 18.46 24.96
CA ALA A 203 -44.07 17.65 23.92
C ALA A 203 -44.49 17.98 22.47
N SER A 204 -45.70 18.51 22.25
CA SER A 204 -46.23 18.82 20.90
C SER A 204 -45.97 20.25 20.40
N MET A 205 -45.23 21.07 21.15
CA MET A 205 -44.89 22.44 20.76
C MET A 205 -43.82 22.48 19.67
N ALA A 206 -44.25 22.51 18.39
CA ALA A 206 -43.42 22.55 17.18
C ALA A 206 -42.38 23.70 17.11
N GLY A 207 -42.51 24.73 17.95
CA GLY A 207 -41.54 25.82 18.05
C GLY A 207 -40.17 25.40 18.63
N ARG A 208 -40.15 24.41 19.53
CA ARG A 208 -38.94 23.89 20.21
C ARG A 208 -38.01 23.17 19.24
N SER A 209 -38.59 22.25 18.46
CA SER A 209 -37.89 21.43 17.45
C SER A 209 -37.17 22.32 16.44
N ARG A 210 -37.79 23.44 16.04
CA ARG A 210 -37.19 24.40 15.10
C ARG A 210 -36.03 25.21 15.68
N MET A 211 -36.10 25.64 16.95
CA MET A 211 -35.02 26.40 17.59
C MET A 211 -33.77 25.55 17.83
N MET A 212 -33.94 24.27 18.16
CA MET A 212 -32.84 23.36 18.46
C MET A 212 -32.44 22.44 17.29
N GLN A 213 -33.11 22.59 16.14
CA GLN A 213 -32.95 21.77 14.93
C GLN A 213 -33.15 20.27 15.20
N LEU A 214 -34.04 19.93 16.13
CA LEU A 214 -34.41 18.55 16.44
C LEU A 214 -35.50 18.07 15.48
N PRO A 215 -35.42 16.82 14.99
CA PRO A 215 -36.51 16.18 14.27
C PRO A 215 -37.72 15.92 15.20
N GLU A 216 -38.88 15.58 14.62
CA GLU A 216 -40.10 15.29 15.40
C GLU A 216 -39.90 14.15 16.41
N ASN A 217 -39.11 13.14 16.05
CA ASN A 217 -38.60 12.14 16.97
C ASN A 217 -37.08 12.33 17.13
N PRO A 218 -36.61 12.93 18.23
CA PRO A 218 -35.17 13.16 18.49
C PRO A 218 -34.30 11.91 18.34
N ALA A 219 -34.83 10.72 18.67
CA ALA A 219 -34.11 9.45 18.52
C ALA A 219 -33.55 9.24 17.11
N THR A 220 -34.21 9.78 16.09
CA THR A 220 -33.78 9.71 14.69
C THR A 220 -32.44 10.41 14.44
N LEU A 221 -31.93 11.26 15.34
CA LEU A 221 -30.57 11.80 15.22
C LEU A 221 -29.51 10.69 15.27
N VAL A 222 -29.70 9.71 16.15
CA VAL A 222 -28.80 8.55 16.26
C VAL A 222 -29.00 7.68 15.03
N ASP A 223 -30.24 7.37 14.67
CA ASP A 223 -30.57 6.56 13.49
C ASP A 223 -29.94 7.13 12.22
N ASN A 224 -30.12 8.43 11.96
CA ASN A 224 -29.57 9.12 10.77
C ASN A 224 -28.04 9.15 10.78
N ARG A 225 -27.39 9.23 11.95
CA ARG A 225 -25.93 9.20 12.03
C ARG A 225 -25.37 7.84 11.62
N PHE A 226 -26.05 6.76 11.98
CA PHE A 226 -25.63 5.38 11.72
C PHE A 226 -26.36 4.75 10.52
N GLU A 227 -27.23 5.50 9.82
CA GLU A 227 -27.99 5.06 8.65
C GLU A 227 -27.13 4.32 7.62
N PRO A 228 -25.91 4.78 7.26
CA PRO A 228 -25.09 4.03 6.29
C PRO A 228 -24.73 2.61 6.75
N LEU A 229 -24.53 2.39 8.05
CA LEU A 229 -24.26 1.07 8.62
C LEU A 229 -25.55 0.24 8.78
N HIS A 230 -26.67 0.88 9.08
CA HIS A 230 -27.98 0.22 9.09
C HIS A 230 -28.34 -0.31 7.71
N ASP A 231 -28.21 0.53 6.68
CA ASP A 231 -28.52 0.18 5.29
C ASP A 231 -27.65 -0.95 4.75
N LEU A 232 -26.41 -1.06 5.24
CA LEU A 232 -25.52 -2.17 4.92
C LEU A 232 -26.05 -3.51 5.45
N MET A 233 -26.70 -3.50 6.62
CA MET A 233 -27.14 -4.70 7.34
C MET A 233 -28.61 -5.06 7.12
N LEU A 234 -29.43 -4.13 6.64
CA LEU A 234 -30.86 -4.34 6.43
C LEU A 234 -31.17 -5.02 5.09
N SER A 235 -31.93 -6.10 5.15
CA SER A 235 -32.58 -6.68 3.97
C SER A 235 -33.78 -5.82 3.55
N ARG A 236 -33.85 -5.42 2.27
CA ARG A 236 -34.97 -4.65 1.72
C ARG A 236 -35.65 -5.43 0.59
N ASN A 237 -36.98 -5.41 0.56
CA ASN A 237 -37.80 -5.97 -0.54
C ASN A 237 -37.49 -7.45 -0.89
N GLY A 238 -37.18 -8.28 0.12
CA GLY A 238 -36.84 -9.70 -0.09
C GLY A 238 -35.46 -9.94 -0.70
N GLN A 239 -34.62 -8.91 -0.85
CA GLN A 239 -33.21 -9.04 -1.25
C GLN A 239 -32.32 -9.20 -0.03
N ALA A 240 -31.22 -9.96 -0.20
CA ALA A 240 -30.16 -10.12 0.79
C ALA A 240 -29.56 -8.76 1.19
N ALA A 241 -29.04 -8.66 2.42
CA ALA A 241 -28.43 -7.43 2.89
C ALA A 241 -27.20 -7.08 2.05
N PRO A 242 -26.90 -5.80 1.79
CA PRO A 242 -25.69 -5.42 1.06
C PRO A 242 -24.40 -6.02 1.66
N PHE A 243 -24.37 -6.23 2.98
CA PHE A 243 -23.26 -6.91 3.69
C PHE A 243 -23.05 -8.36 3.25
N ASP A 244 -24.08 -9.07 2.80
CA ASP A 244 -23.97 -10.47 2.34
C ASP A 244 -23.12 -10.56 1.06
N ARG A 245 -23.11 -9.50 0.24
CA ARG A 245 -22.21 -9.37 -0.91
C ARG A 245 -20.76 -9.20 -0.47
N VAL A 246 -20.51 -8.44 0.60
CA VAL A 246 -19.17 -8.28 1.19
C VAL A 246 -18.68 -9.62 1.72
N THR A 247 -19.54 -10.34 2.44
CA THR A 247 -19.23 -11.68 2.98
C THR A 247 -18.88 -12.64 1.83
N SER A 248 -19.69 -12.66 0.77
CA SER A 248 -19.44 -13.50 -0.41
C SER A 248 -18.10 -13.15 -1.09
N ALA A 249 -17.80 -11.87 -1.26
CA ALA A 249 -16.54 -11.42 -1.85
C ALA A 249 -15.32 -11.72 -0.96
N LEU A 250 -15.48 -11.69 0.36
CA LEU A 250 -14.46 -12.14 1.31
C LEU A 250 -14.22 -13.65 1.22
N THR A 251 -15.28 -14.45 1.04
CA THR A 251 -15.15 -15.90 0.80
C THR A 251 -14.44 -16.20 -0.51
N GLU A 252 -14.75 -15.47 -1.59
CA GLU A 252 -13.99 -15.59 -2.85
C GLU A 252 -12.51 -15.26 -2.67
N LEU A 253 -12.20 -14.21 -1.89
CA LEU A 253 -10.82 -13.86 -1.56
C LEU A 253 -10.14 -14.98 -0.75
N GLN A 254 -10.83 -15.54 0.24
CA GLN A 254 -10.33 -16.66 1.04
C GLN A 254 -9.93 -17.84 0.16
N PHE A 255 -10.85 -18.34 -0.69
CA PHE A 255 -10.55 -19.47 -1.57
C PHE A 255 -9.42 -19.19 -2.56
N TYR A 256 -9.35 -17.96 -3.05
CA TYR A 256 -8.27 -17.55 -3.93
C TYR A 256 -6.90 -17.59 -3.24
N LEU A 257 -6.80 -17.06 -2.02
CA LEU A 257 -5.56 -17.08 -1.26
C LEU A 257 -5.21 -18.50 -0.77
N GLU A 258 -6.20 -19.30 -0.38
CA GLU A 258 -6.01 -20.72 -0.06
C GLU A 258 -5.48 -21.49 -1.28
N GLY A 259 -5.96 -21.21 -2.48
CA GLY A 259 -5.43 -21.79 -3.72
C GLY A 259 -3.96 -21.44 -3.96
N ILE A 260 -3.54 -20.22 -3.58
CA ILE A 260 -2.13 -19.79 -3.64
C ILE A 260 -1.30 -20.55 -2.60
N THR A 261 -1.75 -20.61 -1.35
CA THR A 261 -0.99 -21.22 -0.25
C THR A 261 -0.93 -22.75 -0.32
N SER A 262 -1.95 -23.38 -0.89
CA SER A 262 -2.03 -24.85 -1.09
C SER A 262 -1.33 -25.35 -2.34
N SER A 263 -0.82 -24.46 -3.19
CA SER A 263 0.06 -24.84 -4.30
C SER A 263 1.33 -25.52 -3.76
N GLY A 264 1.96 -26.41 -4.54
CA GLY A 264 3.14 -27.18 -4.09
C GLY A 264 4.30 -26.33 -3.55
N SER A 265 4.34 -25.04 -3.89
CA SER A 265 5.14 -24.02 -3.22
C SER A 265 4.37 -22.69 -3.16
N THR A 266 4.06 -22.21 -1.96
CA THR A 266 3.33 -20.94 -1.73
C THR A 266 3.98 -19.76 -2.47
N SER A 267 5.31 -19.69 -2.52
CA SER A 267 6.01 -18.60 -3.20
C SER A 267 5.83 -18.64 -4.73
N GLN A 268 5.75 -19.85 -5.31
CA GLN A 268 5.51 -20.02 -6.74
C GLN A 268 4.05 -19.69 -7.09
N GLY A 269 3.08 -20.21 -6.35
CA GLY A 269 1.67 -19.84 -6.56
C GLY A 269 1.43 -18.34 -6.40
N ALA A 270 2.13 -17.70 -5.46
CA ALA A 270 2.06 -16.25 -5.26
C ALA A 270 2.70 -15.48 -6.43
N PHE A 271 3.78 -16.00 -7.00
CA PHE A 271 4.39 -15.46 -8.22
C PHE A 271 3.41 -15.53 -9.41
N ASP A 272 2.80 -16.68 -9.66
CA ASP A 272 1.83 -16.86 -10.75
C ASP A 272 0.63 -15.90 -10.59
N ALA A 273 0.09 -15.81 -9.37
CA ALA A 273 -0.97 -14.86 -9.03
C ALA A 273 -0.56 -13.40 -9.25
N ALA A 274 0.66 -13.02 -8.85
CA ALA A 274 1.18 -11.69 -9.04
C ALA A 274 1.34 -11.35 -10.53
N VAL A 275 1.90 -12.25 -11.34
CA VAL A 275 2.04 -12.07 -12.79
C VAL A 275 0.66 -11.90 -13.44
N ALA A 276 -0.29 -12.78 -13.12
CA ALA A 276 -1.65 -12.69 -13.64
C ALA A 276 -2.31 -11.35 -13.33
N ARG A 277 -2.13 -10.82 -12.11
CA ARG A 277 -2.65 -9.51 -11.71
C ARG A 277 -1.95 -8.36 -12.43
N MET A 278 -0.62 -8.41 -12.58
CA MET A 278 0.13 -7.36 -13.30
C MET A 278 -0.29 -7.25 -14.77
N GLN A 279 -0.67 -8.37 -15.40
CA GLN A 279 -1.13 -8.41 -16.79
C GLN A 279 -2.61 -8.04 -16.95
N ASN A 280 -3.48 -8.55 -16.05
CA ASN A 280 -4.94 -8.45 -16.19
C ASN A 280 -5.59 -7.38 -15.30
N GLY A 281 -4.80 -6.64 -14.51
CA GLY A 281 -5.28 -5.55 -13.67
C GLY A 281 -6.05 -6.06 -12.44
N ARG A 282 -7.35 -5.76 -12.36
CA ARG A 282 -8.19 -6.02 -11.17
C ARG A 282 -9.23 -7.13 -11.37
N SER A 283 -8.96 -8.09 -12.25
CA SER A 283 -9.90 -9.17 -12.57
C SER A 283 -10.00 -10.25 -11.48
N ASP A 284 -8.97 -10.37 -10.62
CA ASP A 284 -8.92 -11.34 -9.53
C ASP A 284 -9.70 -10.87 -8.28
N PRO A 285 -9.95 -11.77 -7.30
CA PRO A 285 -10.74 -11.46 -6.11
C PRO A 285 -10.22 -10.30 -5.25
N ILE A 286 -8.90 -10.09 -5.16
CA ILE A 286 -8.35 -8.91 -4.44
C ILE A 286 -8.80 -7.63 -5.15
N GLY A 287 -8.79 -7.63 -6.48
CA GLY A 287 -9.15 -6.48 -7.30
C GLY A 287 -10.64 -6.16 -7.23
N ARG A 288 -11.48 -7.18 -7.32
CA ARG A 288 -12.94 -7.06 -7.20
C ARG A 288 -13.35 -6.53 -5.83
N LEU A 289 -12.84 -7.13 -4.75
CA LEU A 289 -13.17 -6.70 -3.39
C LEU A 289 -12.74 -5.25 -3.12
N LYS A 290 -11.61 -4.82 -3.70
CA LYS A 290 -11.14 -3.43 -3.60
C LYS A 290 -12.04 -2.42 -4.33
N VAL A 291 -12.74 -2.85 -5.39
CA VAL A 291 -13.77 -2.02 -6.05
C VAL A 291 -15.02 -1.94 -5.18
N GLU A 292 -15.50 -3.08 -4.68
CA GLU A 292 -16.66 -3.13 -3.77
C GLU A 292 -16.46 -2.26 -2.52
N ALA A 293 -15.25 -2.30 -1.94
CA ALA A 293 -14.89 -1.51 -0.76
C ALA A 293 -15.13 0.01 -0.91
N ARG A 294 -15.09 0.55 -2.14
CA ARG A 294 -15.29 1.99 -2.40
C ARG A 294 -16.70 2.47 -2.08
N HIS A 295 -17.66 1.56 -2.10
CA HIS A 295 -19.07 1.85 -1.86
C HIS A 295 -19.50 1.56 -0.42
N LEU A 296 -18.59 1.05 0.41
CA LEU A 296 -18.88 0.73 1.80
C LEU A 296 -18.80 1.99 2.69
N PRO A 297 -19.63 2.06 3.74
CA PRO A 297 -19.51 3.10 4.76
C PRO A 297 -18.26 2.88 5.63
N GLU A 298 -17.81 3.94 6.29
CA GLU A 298 -16.82 3.83 7.36
C GLU A 298 -17.44 3.19 8.60
N PRO A 299 -16.71 2.36 9.38
CA PRO A 299 -15.30 1.95 9.18
C PRO A 299 -15.14 0.69 8.30
N VAL A 300 -16.23 0.07 7.82
CA VAL A 300 -16.19 -1.19 7.06
C VAL A 300 -15.32 -1.06 5.81
N LYS A 301 -15.40 0.09 5.14
CA LYS A 301 -14.51 0.43 4.03
C LYS A 301 -13.02 0.31 4.38
N GLN A 302 -12.59 0.90 5.49
CA GLN A 302 -11.19 0.81 5.94
C GLN A 302 -10.77 -0.63 6.22
N TRP A 303 -11.64 -1.43 6.84
CA TRP A 303 -11.37 -2.82 7.13
C TRP A 303 -11.16 -3.64 5.85
N VAL A 304 -12.08 -3.53 4.89
CA VAL A 304 -11.98 -4.25 3.61
C VAL A 304 -10.78 -3.78 2.79
N GLN A 305 -10.51 -2.47 2.75
CA GLN A 305 -9.32 -1.94 2.09
C GLN A 305 -8.04 -2.49 2.72
N ALA A 306 -7.93 -2.49 4.05
CA ALA A 306 -6.77 -3.04 4.75
C ALA A 306 -6.57 -4.53 4.47
N LEU A 307 -7.64 -5.33 4.34
CA LEU A 307 -7.54 -6.72 3.94
C LEU A 307 -6.97 -6.87 2.54
N THR A 308 -7.55 -6.17 1.55
CA THR A 308 -7.09 -6.25 0.16
C THR A 308 -5.66 -5.75 -0.03
N ASP A 309 -5.27 -4.70 0.67
CA ASP A 309 -3.92 -4.11 0.59
C ASP A 309 -2.87 -5.04 1.21
N ARG A 310 -3.22 -5.73 2.30
CA ARG A 310 -2.34 -6.73 2.92
C ARG A 310 -2.26 -8.00 2.09
N ALA A 311 -3.39 -8.51 1.58
CA ALA A 311 -3.40 -9.65 0.68
C ALA A 311 -2.46 -9.42 -0.50
N TRP A 312 -2.56 -8.26 -1.16
CA TRP A 312 -1.68 -7.92 -2.28
C TRP A 312 -0.21 -7.79 -1.88
N GLY A 313 0.08 -7.12 -0.76
CA GLY A 313 1.44 -6.99 -0.24
C GLY A 313 2.08 -8.33 0.10
N HIS A 314 1.31 -9.25 0.68
CA HIS A 314 1.77 -10.60 1.02
C HIS A 314 2.01 -11.45 -0.23
N THR A 315 1.12 -11.38 -1.23
CA THR A 315 1.32 -12.03 -2.54
C THR A 315 2.61 -11.53 -3.20
N LEU A 316 2.84 -10.22 -3.24
CA LEU A 316 4.07 -9.63 -3.78
C LEU A 316 5.33 -10.03 -3.00
N GLY A 317 5.23 -10.08 -1.66
CA GLY A 317 6.34 -10.51 -0.81
C GLY A 317 6.75 -11.96 -1.06
N ALA A 318 5.77 -12.86 -1.18
CA ALA A 318 5.99 -14.27 -1.50
C ALA A 318 6.50 -14.47 -2.95
N ALA A 319 5.95 -13.73 -3.92
CA ALA A 319 6.45 -13.72 -5.29
C ALA A 319 7.92 -13.29 -5.38
N ARG A 320 8.32 -12.27 -4.62
CA ARG A 320 9.72 -11.84 -4.53
C ARG A 320 10.63 -12.93 -3.97
N ALA A 321 10.16 -13.69 -2.97
CA ALA A 321 10.92 -14.81 -2.42
C ALA A 321 11.16 -15.91 -3.49
N HIS A 322 10.16 -16.20 -4.33
CA HIS A 322 10.32 -17.12 -5.45
C HIS A 322 11.33 -16.59 -6.47
N ILE A 323 11.19 -15.34 -6.93
CA ILE A 323 12.12 -14.72 -7.89
C ILE A 323 13.56 -14.73 -7.35
N ALA A 324 13.75 -14.47 -6.06
CA ALA A 324 15.07 -14.53 -5.43
C ALA A 324 15.64 -15.95 -5.42
N ALA A 325 14.82 -16.98 -5.16
CA ALA A 325 15.25 -18.38 -5.22
C ALA A 325 15.67 -18.78 -6.64
N GLU A 326 14.90 -18.36 -7.65
CA GLU A 326 15.20 -18.62 -9.06
C GLU A 326 16.49 -17.93 -9.51
N TYR A 327 16.74 -16.70 -9.06
CA TYR A 327 18.01 -16.01 -9.31
C TYR A 327 19.21 -16.71 -8.67
N ASP A 328 19.03 -17.20 -7.44
CA ASP A 328 20.07 -17.93 -6.69
C ASP A 328 20.38 -19.28 -7.33
N GLY A 329 19.41 -19.92 -7.98
CA GLY A 329 19.58 -21.18 -8.72
C GLY A 329 20.12 -20.99 -10.14
N MET A 330 19.60 -20.01 -10.89
CA MET A 330 19.82 -19.87 -12.33
C MET A 330 20.97 -18.92 -12.68
N VAL A 331 20.99 -17.73 -12.07
CA VAL A 331 21.85 -16.63 -12.53
C VAL A 331 23.14 -16.57 -11.71
N ARG A 332 23.00 -16.56 -10.38
CA ARG A 332 24.11 -16.32 -9.46
C ARG A 332 25.27 -17.33 -9.59
N PRO A 333 25.03 -18.66 -9.66
CA PRO A 333 26.13 -19.62 -9.65
C PRO A 333 27.02 -19.49 -10.89
N PHE A 334 26.40 -19.25 -12.06
CA PHE A 334 27.13 -19.03 -13.31
C PHE A 334 27.89 -17.71 -13.28
N TYR A 335 27.22 -16.62 -12.88
CA TYR A 335 27.84 -15.30 -12.80
C TYR A 335 29.07 -15.30 -11.89
N GLN A 336 28.98 -15.88 -10.69
CA GLN A 336 30.09 -15.93 -9.73
C GLN A 336 31.27 -16.74 -10.23
N ARG A 337 31.03 -17.84 -10.94
CA ARG A 337 32.07 -18.76 -11.42
C ARG A 337 32.79 -18.21 -12.65
N SER A 338 32.02 -17.70 -13.61
CA SER A 338 32.51 -17.43 -14.97
C SER A 338 32.71 -15.95 -15.29
N LEU A 339 32.03 -15.03 -14.59
CA LEU A 339 32.01 -13.59 -14.94
C LEU A 339 32.59 -12.69 -13.85
N ALA A 340 32.26 -12.94 -12.59
CA ALA A 340 32.62 -12.06 -11.48
C ALA A 340 34.15 -11.93 -11.31
N GLY A 341 34.64 -10.70 -11.11
CA GLY A 341 36.05 -10.40 -10.89
C GLY A 341 36.96 -10.66 -12.10
N ARG A 342 36.41 -10.68 -13.31
CA ARG A 342 37.14 -10.94 -14.55
C ARG A 342 36.97 -9.81 -15.55
N TYR A 343 38.01 -9.60 -16.36
CA TYR A 343 37.98 -8.63 -17.45
C TYR A 343 37.06 -9.13 -18.58
N PRO A 344 36.17 -8.31 -19.15
CA PRO A 344 36.13 -6.85 -19.11
C PRO A 344 35.19 -6.23 -18.07
N LEU A 345 34.51 -7.05 -17.25
CA LEU A 345 33.51 -6.56 -16.29
C LEU A 345 34.18 -5.90 -15.07
N ASP A 346 35.33 -6.44 -14.67
CA ASP A 346 36.30 -5.79 -13.79
C ASP A 346 37.53 -5.35 -14.59
N LYS A 347 37.74 -4.03 -14.69
CA LYS A 347 38.83 -3.44 -15.49
C LYS A 347 40.22 -3.72 -14.92
N GLN A 348 40.31 -4.04 -13.63
CA GLN A 348 41.58 -4.31 -12.96
C GLN A 348 41.95 -5.79 -13.00
N ALA A 349 41.07 -6.65 -13.51
CA ALA A 349 41.32 -8.09 -13.55
C ALA A 349 42.30 -8.48 -14.67
N GLU A 350 43.25 -9.33 -14.31
CA GLU A 350 44.17 -9.98 -15.26
C GLU A 350 43.49 -11.15 -15.98
N VAL A 351 42.67 -11.91 -15.25
CA VAL A 351 41.93 -13.05 -15.81
C VAL A 351 40.73 -12.56 -16.60
N GLU A 352 40.55 -13.13 -17.79
CA GLU A 352 39.49 -12.75 -18.71
C GLU A 352 38.26 -13.67 -18.59
N VAL A 353 37.08 -13.11 -18.86
CA VAL A 353 35.87 -13.85 -19.20
C VAL A 353 36.10 -14.50 -20.55
N THR A 354 35.79 -15.78 -20.71
CA THR A 354 35.87 -16.41 -22.04
C THR A 354 34.74 -15.89 -22.92
N LEU A 355 34.93 -15.83 -24.24
CA LEU A 355 33.84 -15.42 -25.14
C LEU A 355 32.64 -16.38 -25.04
N ALA A 356 32.88 -17.67 -24.77
CA ALA A 356 31.83 -18.65 -24.57
C ALA A 356 31.00 -18.34 -23.32
N ASP A 357 31.65 -18.08 -22.18
CA ASP A 357 30.96 -17.70 -20.94
C ASP A 357 30.21 -16.37 -21.08
N PHE A 358 30.82 -15.39 -21.75
CA PHE A 358 30.19 -14.10 -22.04
C PHE A 358 28.94 -14.27 -22.91
N SER A 359 29.03 -15.12 -23.95
CA SER A 359 27.91 -15.45 -24.82
C SER A 359 26.81 -16.15 -24.03
N GLU A 360 27.13 -17.20 -23.28
CA GLU A 360 26.15 -17.99 -22.54
C GLU A 360 25.32 -17.13 -21.57
N PHE A 361 25.96 -16.10 -21.00
CA PHE A 361 25.28 -15.18 -20.10
C PHE A 361 24.45 -14.11 -20.81
N PHE A 362 25.04 -13.40 -21.77
CA PHE A 362 24.46 -12.16 -22.33
C PHE A 362 23.76 -12.32 -23.68
N LYS A 363 23.98 -13.41 -24.43
CA LYS A 363 23.38 -13.60 -25.76
C LYS A 363 21.85 -13.49 -25.74
N PRO A 364 21.19 -13.28 -26.88
CA PRO A 364 19.76 -13.48 -27.01
C PRO A 364 19.33 -14.85 -26.49
N GLY A 365 18.41 -14.88 -25.53
CA GLY A 365 18.00 -16.11 -24.84
C GLY A 365 19.09 -16.72 -23.93
N GLY A 366 20.11 -15.96 -23.55
CA GLY A 366 21.10 -16.37 -22.54
C GLY A 366 20.56 -16.37 -21.11
N ILE A 367 21.38 -16.80 -20.15
CA ILE A 367 20.98 -17.01 -18.74
C ILE A 367 20.30 -15.77 -18.14
N GLU A 368 20.87 -14.58 -18.34
CA GLU A 368 20.32 -13.34 -17.76
C GLU A 368 18.98 -12.96 -18.39
N GLN A 369 18.85 -13.09 -19.72
CA GLN A 369 17.62 -12.73 -20.41
C GLN A 369 16.48 -13.69 -20.07
N GLN A 370 16.76 -15.00 -20.04
CA GLN A 370 15.77 -16.00 -19.65
C GLN A 370 15.24 -15.74 -18.24
N PHE A 371 16.12 -15.39 -17.29
CA PHE A 371 15.69 -14.99 -15.96
C PHE A 371 14.86 -13.71 -15.98
N PHE A 372 15.32 -12.67 -16.69
CA PHE A 372 14.59 -11.40 -16.75
C PHE A 372 13.20 -11.58 -17.36
N GLU A 373 13.09 -12.24 -18.51
CA GLU A 373 11.83 -12.48 -19.20
C GLU A 373 10.88 -13.39 -18.42
N GLY A 374 11.43 -14.45 -17.81
CA GLY A 374 10.65 -15.41 -17.03
C GLY A 374 10.11 -14.83 -15.73
N TYR A 375 10.86 -13.96 -15.05
CA TYR A 375 10.58 -13.58 -13.66
C TYR A 375 10.40 -12.09 -13.40
N LEU A 376 11.07 -11.20 -14.14
CA LEU A 376 11.08 -9.76 -13.87
C LEU A 376 10.24 -8.95 -14.86
N ALA A 377 10.14 -9.37 -16.11
CA ALA A 377 9.47 -8.62 -17.17
C ALA A 377 8.03 -8.19 -16.84
N PRO A 378 7.18 -9.02 -16.20
CA PRO A 378 5.82 -8.60 -15.81
C PRO A 378 5.80 -7.44 -14.80
N PHE A 379 6.91 -7.17 -14.11
CA PHE A 379 7.02 -6.16 -13.06
C PHE A 379 7.82 -4.93 -13.48
N VAL A 380 8.30 -4.86 -14.73
CA VAL A 380 9.20 -3.81 -15.21
C VAL A 380 8.67 -3.18 -16.49
N ASP A 381 8.60 -1.84 -16.51
CA ASP A 381 8.39 -1.05 -17.73
C ASP A 381 9.74 -0.79 -18.40
N THR A 382 9.96 -1.47 -19.52
CA THR A 382 11.18 -1.39 -20.34
C THR A 382 11.05 -0.40 -21.51
N ARG A 383 9.91 0.29 -21.67
CA ARG A 383 9.63 1.18 -22.82
C ARG A 383 10.48 2.46 -22.83
N ARG A 384 11.14 2.77 -21.72
CA ARG A 384 11.97 3.97 -21.55
C ARG A 384 13.21 3.64 -20.75
N SER A 385 14.29 4.36 -21.02
CA SER A 385 15.49 4.36 -20.17
C SER A 385 15.49 5.62 -19.29
N PRO A 386 15.72 5.52 -17.97
CA PRO A 386 15.94 4.28 -17.21
C PRO A 386 14.66 3.46 -17.03
N TRP A 387 14.81 2.13 -16.92
CA TRP A 387 13.72 1.19 -16.64
C TRP A 387 13.05 1.50 -15.29
N ARG A 388 11.76 1.16 -15.15
CA ARG A 388 10.98 1.44 -13.94
C ARG A 388 10.15 0.25 -13.51
N MET A 389 9.98 0.07 -12.20
CA MET A 389 9.05 -0.91 -11.66
C MET A 389 7.61 -0.49 -11.98
N VAL A 390 6.78 -1.47 -12.36
CA VAL A 390 5.34 -1.30 -12.49
C VAL A 390 4.70 -1.50 -11.11
N ALA A 391 3.64 -0.74 -10.84
CA ALA A 391 2.84 -0.89 -9.63
C ALA A 391 1.36 -0.98 -9.98
N VAL A 392 0.66 -1.88 -9.30
CA VAL A 392 -0.80 -2.01 -9.33
C VAL A 392 -1.29 -1.67 -7.93
N ASP A 393 -2.30 -0.80 -7.85
CA ASP A 393 -2.87 -0.36 -6.58
C ASP A 393 -1.86 0.28 -5.60
N GLY A 394 -0.83 0.92 -6.14
CA GLY A 394 0.22 1.59 -5.36
C GLY A 394 1.31 0.66 -4.82
N GLN A 395 1.25 -0.64 -5.14
CA GLN A 395 2.25 -1.63 -4.72
C GLN A 395 2.81 -2.41 -5.93
N GLY A 396 4.04 -2.91 -5.80
CA GLY A 396 4.71 -3.74 -6.82
C GLY A 396 5.87 -4.52 -6.20
N LEU A 397 6.59 -5.31 -7.00
CA LEU A 397 7.67 -6.19 -6.53
C LEU A 397 8.79 -5.45 -5.77
N ALA A 398 8.95 -4.14 -6.03
CA ALA A 398 9.82 -3.21 -5.30
C ALA A 398 11.31 -3.58 -5.27
N LEU A 399 11.91 -3.84 -6.45
CA LEU A 399 13.36 -3.91 -6.59
C LEU A 399 14.00 -2.52 -6.45
N SER A 400 15.23 -2.47 -5.94
CA SER A 400 15.99 -1.22 -5.85
C SER A 400 16.31 -0.67 -7.25
N LYS A 401 16.35 0.67 -7.39
CA LYS A 401 16.74 1.32 -8.65
C LYS A 401 18.12 0.87 -9.15
N ARG A 402 19.05 0.63 -8.22
CA ARG A 402 20.40 0.13 -8.52
C ARG A 402 20.36 -1.27 -9.09
N THR A 403 19.55 -2.15 -8.51
CA THR A 403 19.36 -3.52 -8.98
C THR A 403 18.75 -3.54 -10.37
N LEU A 404 17.67 -2.79 -10.59
CA LEU A 404 17.00 -2.71 -11.89
C LEU A 404 17.93 -2.20 -12.99
N ALA A 405 18.75 -1.19 -12.69
CA ALA A 405 19.73 -0.66 -13.63
C ALA A 405 20.77 -1.70 -14.09
N ARG A 406 20.99 -2.78 -13.34
CA ARG A 406 21.91 -3.87 -13.77
C ARG A 406 21.31 -4.77 -14.82
N PHE A 407 20.03 -5.11 -14.69
CA PHE A 407 19.30 -5.84 -15.75
C PHE A 407 19.15 -4.97 -17.00
N GLU A 408 18.89 -3.67 -16.84
CA GLU A 408 18.90 -2.73 -17.97
C GLU A 408 20.28 -2.67 -18.65
N GLN A 409 21.36 -2.64 -17.87
CA GLN A 409 22.74 -2.68 -18.39
C GLN A 409 23.03 -3.99 -19.14
N ALA A 410 22.57 -5.14 -18.64
CA ALA A 410 22.71 -6.42 -19.32
C ALA A 410 21.99 -6.43 -20.67
N ASN A 411 20.77 -5.86 -20.75
CA ASN A 411 20.09 -5.65 -22.01
C ASN A 411 20.88 -4.78 -22.99
N GLN A 412 21.45 -3.69 -22.49
CA GLN A 412 22.26 -2.80 -23.32
C GLN A 412 23.57 -3.45 -23.80
N ILE A 413 24.18 -4.33 -22.99
CA ILE A 413 25.32 -5.16 -23.42
C ILE A 413 24.89 -6.08 -24.57
N ARG A 414 23.76 -6.76 -24.42
CA ARG A 414 23.20 -7.62 -25.47
C ARG A 414 23.01 -6.87 -26.78
N ASP A 415 22.35 -5.71 -26.71
CA ASP A 415 22.02 -4.89 -27.88
C ASP A 415 23.25 -4.38 -28.65
N VAL A 416 24.43 -4.27 -28.02
CA VAL A 416 25.63 -3.75 -28.69
C VAL A 416 26.66 -4.81 -29.07
N PHE A 417 26.64 -5.98 -28.42
CA PHE A 417 27.58 -7.07 -28.67
C PHE A 417 26.99 -8.20 -29.53
N PHE A 418 25.67 -8.42 -29.51
CA PHE A 418 25.02 -9.58 -30.15
C PHE A 418 24.02 -9.16 -31.25
N LEU A 419 24.38 -8.15 -32.04
CA LEU A 419 23.48 -7.53 -33.02
C LEU A 419 22.98 -8.49 -34.10
N ASP A 420 23.90 -9.26 -34.69
CA ASP A 420 23.65 -10.05 -35.90
C ASP A 420 23.89 -11.57 -35.67
N SER A 421 24.30 -11.98 -34.46
CA SER A 421 24.56 -13.39 -34.12
C SER A 421 24.58 -13.63 -32.60
N ASP A 422 24.52 -14.91 -32.20
CA ASP A 422 24.68 -15.36 -30.81
C ASP A 422 26.13 -15.29 -30.30
N ALA A 423 27.09 -15.04 -31.20
CA ALA A 423 28.48 -14.75 -30.84
C ALA A 423 28.69 -13.23 -30.72
N PRO A 424 29.44 -12.76 -29.71
CA PRO A 424 29.71 -11.34 -29.57
C PRO A 424 30.61 -10.88 -30.72
N GLN A 425 30.19 -9.85 -31.44
CA GLN A 425 30.94 -9.31 -32.57
C GLN A 425 30.86 -7.79 -32.62
N VAL A 426 32.00 -7.16 -32.93
CA VAL A 426 32.14 -5.72 -33.09
C VAL A 426 32.96 -5.42 -34.33
N SER A 427 32.31 -4.80 -35.32
CA SER A 427 32.96 -4.38 -36.56
C SER A 427 33.01 -2.86 -36.68
N PHE A 428 34.15 -2.33 -37.12
CA PHE A 428 34.38 -0.89 -37.26
C PHE A 428 35.45 -0.59 -38.30
N LYS A 429 35.50 0.65 -38.75
CA LYS A 429 36.55 1.15 -39.66
C LYS A 429 37.48 2.07 -38.90
N ILE A 430 38.75 2.08 -39.27
CA ILE A 430 39.76 2.94 -38.65
C ILE A 430 40.68 3.54 -39.71
N ARG A 431 41.13 4.78 -39.49
CA ARG A 431 42.11 5.46 -40.33
C ARG A 431 43.03 6.36 -39.51
N ALA A 432 44.29 6.47 -39.90
CA ALA A 432 45.19 7.46 -39.29
C ALA A 432 44.75 8.89 -39.63
N THR A 433 44.97 9.81 -38.70
CA THR A 433 44.64 11.24 -38.87
C THR A 433 45.79 12.15 -38.46
N TYR A 434 46.69 11.69 -37.59
CA TYR A 434 47.85 12.44 -37.16
C TYR A 434 48.95 11.51 -36.66
N LEU A 435 50.20 11.94 -36.85
CA LEU A 435 51.40 11.35 -36.29
C LEU A 435 52.34 12.50 -35.90
N ASP A 436 53.04 12.40 -34.78
CA ASP A 436 54.02 13.43 -34.40
C ASP A 436 55.14 13.59 -35.43
N ALA A 437 55.60 14.82 -35.62
CA ALA A 437 56.60 15.16 -36.62
C ALA A 437 57.99 14.54 -36.36
N ASN A 438 58.30 14.12 -35.12
CA ASN A 438 59.54 13.42 -34.77
C ASN A 438 59.45 11.89 -34.97
N ILE A 439 58.28 11.37 -35.35
CA ILE A 439 58.06 9.94 -35.64
C ILE A 439 58.00 9.72 -37.14
N ASN A 440 58.85 8.82 -37.64
CA ASN A 440 58.90 8.43 -39.05
C ASN A 440 57.81 7.40 -39.39
N ARG A 441 57.53 6.48 -38.47
CA ARG A 441 56.51 5.45 -38.64
C ARG A 441 55.78 5.16 -37.34
N PHE A 442 54.45 5.03 -37.43
CA PHE A 442 53.66 4.32 -36.44
C PHE A 442 53.04 3.07 -37.07
N GLU A 443 53.14 1.94 -36.37
CA GLU A 443 52.55 0.68 -36.75
C GLU A 443 51.63 0.18 -35.64
N LEU A 444 50.39 -0.14 -35.98
CA LEU A 444 49.40 -0.72 -35.08
C LEU A 444 48.92 -2.05 -35.66
N ASN A 445 49.40 -3.14 -35.10
CA ASN A 445 48.92 -4.48 -35.39
C ASN A 445 47.72 -4.75 -34.51
N MET A 446 46.53 -4.72 -35.10
CA MET A 446 45.26 -4.82 -34.39
C MET A 446 44.34 -5.76 -35.14
N LEU A 447 43.78 -6.74 -34.43
CA LEU A 447 42.73 -7.62 -34.92
C LEU A 447 43.08 -8.32 -36.26
N GLY A 448 44.33 -8.78 -36.39
CA GLY A 448 44.85 -9.45 -37.60
C GLY A 448 45.30 -8.51 -38.73
N GLU A 449 45.06 -7.21 -38.60
CA GLU A 449 45.46 -6.20 -39.59
C GLU A 449 46.69 -5.41 -39.13
N ARG A 450 47.60 -5.13 -40.07
CA ARG A 450 48.77 -4.27 -39.86
C ARG A 450 48.49 -2.87 -40.39
N LEU A 451 48.24 -1.93 -39.48
CA LEU A 451 47.97 -0.53 -39.78
C LEU A 451 49.27 0.28 -39.71
N GLU A 452 49.97 0.45 -40.83
CA GLU A 452 51.19 1.26 -40.91
C GLU A 452 50.89 2.68 -41.41
N TYR A 453 51.44 3.70 -40.75
CA TYR A 453 51.35 5.10 -41.15
C TYR A 453 52.70 5.82 -41.11
N ARG A 454 53.02 6.55 -42.19
CA ARG A 454 54.29 7.28 -42.42
C ARG A 454 54.04 8.66 -43.05
N HIS A 455 53.16 9.47 -42.46
CA HIS A 455 52.77 10.81 -42.99
C HIS A 455 52.20 10.85 -44.42
N GLY A 456 51.83 9.68 -44.97
CA GLY A 456 51.24 9.56 -46.31
C GLY A 456 49.72 9.72 -46.32
N PRO A 457 49.06 9.41 -47.46
CA PRO A 457 47.61 9.32 -47.53
C PRO A 457 47.06 8.26 -46.57
N ALA A 458 46.08 8.63 -45.74
CA ALA A 458 45.47 7.72 -44.79
C ALA A 458 44.58 6.69 -45.50
N ARG A 459 44.85 5.40 -45.27
CA ARG A 459 43.97 4.30 -45.69
C ARG A 459 42.90 4.05 -44.64
N ARG A 460 41.72 3.63 -45.09
CA ARG A 460 40.65 3.17 -44.22
C ARG A 460 40.68 1.65 -44.19
N ASN A 461 40.85 1.09 -43.01
CA ASN A 461 40.85 -0.34 -42.78
C ASN A 461 39.58 -0.73 -42.04
N GLU A 462 39.05 -1.91 -42.34
CA GLU A 462 37.90 -2.48 -41.64
C GLU A 462 38.41 -3.59 -40.72
N LEU A 463 37.91 -3.60 -39.49
CA LEU A 463 38.35 -4.48 -38.42
C LEU A 463 37.13 -5.13 -37.79
N SER A 464 37.30 -6.38 -37.35
CA SER A 464 36.28 -7.12 -36.63
C SER A 464 36.89 -7.79 -35.39
N TRP A 465 36.24 -7.60 -34.25
CA TRP A 465 36.51 -8.32 -33.01
C TRP A 465 35.36 -9.29 -32.73
N PRO A 466 35.61 -10.50 -32.24
CA PRO A 466 36.92 -11.14 -32.10
C PRO A 466 37.54 -11.52 -33.45
N THR A 467 38.84 -11.80 -33.47
CA THR A 467 39.56 -12.25 -34.67
C THR A 467 39.34 -13.73 -34.95
N GLN A 468 39.25 -14.11 -36.22
CA GLN A 468 39.26 -15.52 -36.64
C GLN A 468 40.71 -16.03 -36.66
N GLY A 469 41.28 -16.35 -35.49
CA GLY A 469 42.64 -16.87 -35.36
C GLY A 469 43.21 -16.76 -33.95
N SER A 470 44.44 -17.23 -33.75
CA SER A 470 45.14 -17.20 -32.46
C SER A 470 45.77 -15.85 -32.11
N GLN A 471 45.62 -14.83 -32.96
CA GLN A 471 46.18 -13.49 -32.75
C GLN A 471 45.32 -12.67 -31.77
N ASN A 472 45.47 -12.96 -30.49
CA ASN A 472 44.77 -12.27 -29.40
C ASN A 472 45.64 -11.17 -28.77
N ALA A 473 46.50 -10.51 -29.54
CA ALA A 473 47.33 -9.43 -29.04
C ALA A 473 47.29 -8.24 -29.99
N ILE A 474 47.16 -7.05 -29.42
CA ILE A 474 47.31 -5.78 -30.13
C ILE A 474 48.66 -5.21 -29.77
N ARG A 475 49.48 -4.91 -30.78
CA ARG A 475 50.81 -4.34 -30.62
C ARG A 475 50.90 -3.01 -31.35
N TYR A 476 51.50 -2.02 -30.72
CA TYR A 476 51.86 -0.77 -31.37
C TYR A 476 53.37 -0.54 -31.34
N VAL A 477 53.89 0.12 -32.38
CA VAL A 477 55.31 0.47 -32.51
C VAL A 477 55.40 1.90 -33.05
N PHE A 478 56.10 2.76 -32.31
CA PHE A 478 56.61 4.04 -32.82
C PHE A 478 58.06 3.88 -33.25
N GLU A 479 58.42 4.39 -34.42
CA GLU A 479 59.79 4.46 -34.92
C GLU A 479 60.16 5.92 -35.22
N ASP A 480 61.19 6.42 -34.55
CA ASP A 480 61.67 7.78 -34.76
C ASP A 480 62.50 7.94 -36.05
N HIS A 481 63.01 9.14 -36.30
CA HIS A 481 63.84 9.44 -37.47
C HIS A 481 65.23 8.78 -37.44
N TYR A 482 65.67 8.32 -36.25
CA TYR A 482 66.92 7.60 -36.06
C TYR A 482 66.74 6.07 -36.13
N GLY A 483 65.51 5.59 -36.34
CA GLY A 483 65.18 4.16 -36.41
C GLY A 483 65.01 3.49 -35.04
N VAL A 484 64.98 4.25 -33.94
CA VAL A 484 64.73 3.71 -32.61
C VAL A 484 63.25 3.36 -32.48
N GLN A 485 62.98 2.14 -32.01
CA GLN A 485 61.63 1.61 -31.91
C GLN A 485 61.16 1.53 -30.46
N PHE A 486 59.97 2.06 -30.23
CA PHE A 486 59.27 2.02 -28.96
C PHE A 486 57.99 1.23 -29.15
N ARG A 487 57.82 0.17 -28.37
CA ARG A 487 56.78 -0.81 -28.60
C ARG A 487 56.15 -1.26 -27.30
N ASP A 488 54.87 -1.57 -27.38
CA ASP A 488 54.14 -2.20 -26.30
C ASP A 488 53.00 -3.04 -26.89
N GLN A 489 52.38 -3.86 -26.06
CA GLN A 489 51.28 -4.73 -26.47
C GLN A 489 50.28 -4.97 -25.33
N VAL A 490 49.03 -5.21 -25.72
CA VAL A 490 47.98 -5.75 -24.85
C VAL A 490 47.54 -7.10 -25.42
N GLY A 491 47.47 -8.11 -24.55
CA GLY A 491 47.10 -9.47 -24.92
C GLY A 491 45.71 -9.86 -24.40
N GLY A 492 45.25 -11.03 -24.82
CA GLY A 492 43.97 -11.60 -24.42
C GLY A 492 42.89 -11.47 -25.48
N VAL A 493 41.85 -12.28 -25.37
CA VAL A 493 40.73 -12.23 -26.33
C VAL A 493 40.02 -10.89 -26.27
N TRP A 494 40.13 -10.16 -25.16
CA TRP A 494 39.61 -8.80 -24.99
C TRP A 494 40.66 -7.69 -25.18
N ALA A 495 41.78 -7.97 -25.86
CA ALA A 495 42.86 -7.00 -26.09
C ALA A 495 42.39 -5.66 -26.68
N LEU A 496 41.37 -5.67 -27.55
CA LEU A 496 40.75 -4.44 -28.07
C LEU A 496 40.29 -3.54 -26.93
N PHE A 497 39.48 -4.06 -26.03
CA PHE A 497 38.94 -3.28 -24.92
C PHE A 497 40.05 -2.86 -23.95
N ARG A 498 41.07 -3.69 -23.72
CA ARG A 498 42.23 -3.31 -22.88
C ARG A 498 43.00 -2.14 -23.49
N LEU A 499 43.16 -2.13 -24.82
CA LEU A 499 43.74 -0.99 -25.53
C LEU A 499 42.89 0.27 -25.32
N LEU A 500 41.57 0.15 -25.42
CA LEU A 500 40.65 1.28 -25.26
C LEU A 500 40.54 1.77 -23.80
N ASP A 501 40.71 0.90 -22.81
CA ASP A 501 40.81 1.30 -21.41
C ASP A 501 42.12 2.06 -21.14
N ARG A 502 43.22 1.65 -21.80
CA ARG A 502 44.51 2.35 -21.73
C ARG A 502 44.51 3.67 -22.49
N PHE A 503 43.84 3.71 -23.65
CA PHE A 503 43.73 4.86 -24.53
C PHE A 503 42.25 5.17 -24.81
N PRO A 504 41.55 5.83 -23.87
CA PRO A 504 40.11 6.09 -23.99
C PRO A 504 39.75 6.83 -25.27
N LEU A 505 38.70 6.36 -25.93
CA LEU A 505 38.13 7.00 -27.10
C LEU A 505 37.51 8.35 -26.73
N LYS A 506 37.77 9.37 -27.55
CA LYS A 506 37.10 10.66 -27.44
C LYS A 506 36.01 10.75 -28.50
N PRO A 507 34.74 11.04 -28.14
CA PRO A 507 33.68 11.21 -29.12
C PRO A 507 33.96 12.45 -29.99
N THR A 508 33.50 12.39 -31.23
CA THR A 508 33.50 13.55 -32.14
C THR A 508 32.11 14.18 -32.19
N ARG A 509 31.89 15.15 -33.11
CA ARG A 509 30.56 15.69 -33.38
C ARG A 509 29.57 14.68 -33.98
N TYR A 510 30.06 13.54 -34.45
CA TYR A 510 29.24 12.46 -35.02
C TYR A 510 29.18 11.29 -34.03
N GLY A 511 27.98 10.78 -33.74
CA GLY A 511 27.75 9.75 -32.72
C GLY A 511 28.27 8.35 -33.06
N ASP A 512 28.78 8.16 -34.28
CA ASP A 512 29.41 6.94 -34.78
C ASP A 512 30.93 7.09 -34.97
N ARG A 513 31.52 8.23 -34.60
CA ARG A 513 32.95 8.50 -34.83
C ARG A 513 33.67 8.93 -33.56
N TYR A 514 34.84 8.32 -33.37
CA TYR A 514 35.66 8.50 -32.18
C TYR A 514 37.13 8.69 -32.55
N GLN A 515 37.85 9.41 -31.71
CA GLN A 515 39.28 9.62 -31.83
C GLN A 515 40.01 8.70 -30.84
N LEU A 516 40.85 7.81 -31.37
CA LEU A 516 41.81 7.01 -30.62
C LEU A 516 43.16 7.72 -30.64
N THR A 517 43.65 8.10 -29.47
CA THR A 517 44.98 8.74 -29.33
C THR A 517 45.91 7.80 -28.60
N VAL A 518 46.80 7.14 -29.34
CA VAL A 518 47.84 6.28 -28.76
C VAL A 518 49.00 7.18 -28.37
N THR A 519 49.41 7.11 -27.11
CA THR A 519 50.54 7.89 -26.58
C THR A 519 51.51 6.99 -25.85
N ASP A 520 52.79 7.20 -26.06
CA ASP A 520 53.87 6.54 -25.34
C ASP A 520 54.98 7.56 -25.08
N GLN A 521 55.13 7.98 -23.83
CA GLN A 521 55.97 9.11 -23.42
C GLN A 521 55.59 10.38 -24.21
N GLU A 522 56.52 10.96 -24.97
CA GLU A 522 56.30 12.16 -25.79
C GLU A 522 55.79 11.85 -27.20
N ARG A 523 55.52 10.58 -27.52
CA ARG A 523 55.12 10.13 -28.86
C ARG A 523 53.62 9.96 -28.97
N LYS A 524 53.03 10.42 -30.07
CA LYS A 524 51.60 10.42 -30.30
C LYS A 524 51.23 10.04 -31.73
N ALA A 525 50.26 9.13 -31.84
CA ALA A 525 49.56 8.82 -33.07
C ALA A 525 48.05 8.91 -32.83
N VAL A 526 47.31 9.42 -33.81
CA VAL A 526 45.87 9.59 -33.71
C VAL A 526 45.18 8.88 -34.86
N TYR A 527 44.20 8.06 -34.51
CA TYR A 527 43.31 7.39 -35.44
C TYR A 527 41.87 7.87 -35.22
N GLU A 528 41.12 7.91 -36.30
CA GLU A 528 39.67 8.08 -36.27
C GLU A 528 39.02 6.72 -36.49
N LEU A 529 38.20 6.29 -35.52
CA LEU A 529 37.40 5.08 -35.53
C LEU A 529 35.97 5.42 -35.95
N HIS A 530 35.42 4.69 -36.90
CA HIS A 530 34.03 4.78 -37.37
C HIS A 530 33.31 3.49 -37.02
N ALA A 531 32.35 3.55 -36.09
CA ALA A 531 31.47 2.44 -35.79
C ALA A 531 30.49 2.21 -36.96
N ASN A 532 30.02 0.96 -37.12
CA ASN A 532 29.08 0.63 -38.19
C ASN A 532 27.65 1.12 -37.91
N ARG A 533 27.31 1.44 -36.65
CA ARG A 533 25.99 1.93 -36.22
C ARG A 533 26.16 2.99 -35.11
N VAL A 534 25.15 3.85 -34.93
CA VAL A 534 25.11 4.84 -33.84
C VAL A 534 25.05 4.16 -32.47
N GLN A 535 24.30 3.07 -32.34
CA GLN A 535 24.35 2.19 -31.18
C GLN A 535 25.51 1.21 -31.37
N ASN A 536 26.55 1.38 -30.57
CA ASN A 536 27.80 0.62 -30.68
C ASN A 536 28.48 0.51 -29.31
N PRO A 537 29.35 -0.49 -29.11
CA PRO A 537 30.02 -0.71 -27.83
C PRO A 537 31.07 0.35 -27.46
N PHE A 538 31.38 1.29 -28.35
CA PHE A 538 32.33 2.38 -28.12
C PHE A 538 31.67 3.66 -27.58
N ALA A 539 30.34 3.77 -27.67
CA ALA A 539 29.61 4.99 -27.33
C ALA A 539 29.70 5.36 -25.84
N ARG A 540 29.89 4.35 -24.98
CA ARG A 540 30.09 4.48 -23.54
C ARG A 540 30.66 3.17 -22.99
N ASP A 541 30.96 3.17 -21.70
CA ASP A 541 31.39 1.98 -21.00
C ASP A 541 30.20 1.09 -20.59
N TYR A 542 29.85 0.11 -21.42
CA TYR A 542 28.77 -0.84 -21.15
C TYR A 542 29.20 -1.96 -20.20
N LEU A 543 30.47 -2.35 -20.23
CA LEU A 543 31.01 -3.52 -19.54
C LEU A 543 31.56 -3.17 -18.15
N GLY A 544 32.25 -2.02 -18.05
CA GLY A 544 32.86 -1.55 -16.82
C GLY A 544 31.82 -1.31 -15.74
N ASN A 545 32.11 -1.81 -14.54
CA ASN A 545 31.24 -1.77 -13.36
C ASN A 545 29.95 -2.58 -13.50
N PHE A 546 29.84 -3.51 -14.47
CA PHE A 546 28.74 -4.47 -14.47
C PHE A 546 28.91 -5.42 -13.27
N SER A 547 27.97 -5.34 -12.34
CA SER A 547 27.96 -6.19 -11.15
C SER A 547 26.54 -6.57 -10.82
N LEU A 548 26.23 -7.85 -10.81
CA LEU A 548 24.93 -8.31 -10.34
C LEU A 548 24.86 -8.30 -8.81
N PRO A 549 23.68 -8.05 -8.22
CA PRO A 549 23.56 -7.96 -6.78
C PRO A 549 23.79 -9.32 -6.12
N GLY A 550 24.42 -9.31 -4.96
CA GLY A 550 24.64 -10.52 -4.16
C GLY A 550 23.37 -11.12 -3.57
N ARG A 551 22.26 -10.37 -3.53
CA ARG A 551 20.88 -10.77 -3.19
C ARG A 551 19.87 -9.90 -3.93
N LEU A 552 18.77 -10.49 -4.39
CA LEU A 552 17.67 -9.78 -5.04
C LEU A 552 16.69 -9.19 -4.04
#